data_AF-A0A399M7D5-F1
#
_entry.id   AF-A0A399M7D5-F1
#
_cell.length_a   1.000
_cell.length_b   1.000
_cell.length_c   1.000
_cell.angle_alpha   90.00
_cell.angle_beta   90.00
_cell.angle_gamma   90.00
#
_symmetry.space_group_name_H-M   'P 1'
#
loop_
_entity.id
_entity.type
_entity.pdbx_description
1 polymer ?
#
loop_
_entity_poly.entity_id
_entity_poly.type
_entity_poly.pdbx_seq_one_letter_code
_entity_poly.pdbx_strand_id
1 'polypeptide(L)' 'MKCVIRIGDRTTGGGTVLSGSTYMYFGGIGVAREGDPVNWRRV' A
#
# COMPACT_ATOMS: atom_id res chain seq x y z
N MET A 1 7.77 -0.77 -10.76
CA MET A 1 6.43 -0.85 -10.13
C MET A 1 6.04 -2.33 -10.11
N LYS A 2 5.59 -2.87 -8.96
CA LYS A 2 5.12 -4.26 -8.87
C LYS A 2 3.69 -4.32 -9.38
N CYS A 3 3.26 -5.45 -9.96
CA CYS A 3 1.88 -5.64 -10.44
C CYS A 3 0.83 -5.59 -9.32
N VAL A 4 1.25 -5.73 -8.06
CA VAL A 4 0.40 -5.67 -6.86
C VAL A 4 1.04 -4.73 -5.85
N ILE A 5 0.29 -3.72 -5.41
CA ILE A 5 0.70 -2.77 -4.36
C ILE A 5 0.34 -3.38 -3.00
N ARG A 6 1.24 -3.30 -2.02
CA ARG A 6 1.06 -3.87 -0.68
C ARG A 6 1.37 -2.83 0.38
N ILE A 7 1.03 -3.15 1.63
CA ILE A 7 1.41 -2.34 2.80
C ILE A 7 2.93 -2.05 2.75
N GLY A 8 3.32 -0.78 2.90
CA GLY A 8 4.71 -0.31 2.86
C GLY A 8 5.27 -0.02 1.47
N ASP A 9 4.60 -0.39 0.37
CA ASP A 9 5.04 -0.01 -0.97
C ASP A 9 4.80 1.51 -1.20
N ARG A 10 5.67 2.15 -1.98
CA ARG A 10 5.60 3.58 -2.32
C ARG A 10 4.77 3.80 -3.58
N THR A 11 3.86 4.76 -3.54
CA THR A 11 3.04 5.16 -4.69
C THR A 11 3.81 6.13 -5.60
N THR A 12 3.36 6.30 -6.84
CA THR A 12 3.95 7.28 -7.78
C THR A 12 3.77 8.73 -7.33
N GLY A 13 2.75 9.01 -6.50
CA GLY A 13 2.60 10.28 -5.81
C GLY A 13 3.58 10.49 -4.65
N GLY A 14 4.50 9.53 -4.41
CA GLY A 14 5.57 9.63 -3.42
C GLY A 14 5.19 9.22 -1.99
N GLY A 15 3.91 8.92 -1.74
CA GLY A 15 3.40 8.45 -0.45
C GLY A 15 3.58 6.94 -0.22
N THR A 16 3.34 6.48 1.01
CA THR A 16 3.49 5.06 1.41
C THR A 16 2.17 4.47 1.84
N VAL A 17 1.84 3.27 1.37
CA VAL A 17 0.62 2.55 1.78
C VAL A 17 0.69 2.14 3.24
N LEU A 18 -0.34 2.46 4.02
CA LEU A 18 -0.41 2.24 5.47
C LEU A 18 -1.28 1.05 5.88
N SER A 19 -2.28 0.71 5.07
CA SER A 19 -3.20 -0.40 5.33
C SER A 19 -3.45 -1.22 4.07
N GLY A 20 -3.98 -2.42 4.26
CA GLY A 20 -4.30 -3.36 3.20
C GLY A 20 -5.34 -4.38 3.64
N SER A 21 -5.57 -5.37 2.80
CA SER A 21 -6.48 -6.48 3.07
C SER A 21 -6.02 -7.36 4.24
N THR A 22 -6.98 -7.83 5.04
CA THR A 22 -6.79 -8.83 6.10
C THR A 22 -7.10 -10.26 5.65
N TYR A 23 -7.49 -10.44 4.37
CA TYR A 23 -7.84 -11.74 3.80
C TYR A 23 -6.99 -12.08 2.57
N MET A 24 -6.55 -11.06 1.83
CA MET A 24 -5.74 -11.21 0.62
C MET A 24 -4.31 -10.75 0.87
N TYR A 25 -3.38 -11.70 0.76
CA TYR A 25 -1.96 -11.50 1.01
C TYR A 25 -1.14 -11.86 -0.22
N PHE A 26 -0.06 -11.11 -0.49
CA PHE A 26 0.89 -11.43 -1.54
C PHE A 26 2.32 -11.41 -0.99
N GLY A 27 2.94 -12.58 -0.92
CA GLY A 27 4.21 -12.75 -0.21
C GLY A 27 4.09 -12.44 1.27
N GLY A 28 2.98 -12.82 1.91
CA GLY A 28 2.71 -12.62 3.34
C GLY A 28 2.32 -11.20 3.75
N ILE A 29 2.27 -10.24 2.81
CA ILE A 29 1.89 -8.84 3.10
C ILE A 29 0.51 -8.55 2.53
N GLY A 30 -0.33 -7.87 3.31
CA GLY A 30 -1.67 -7.45 2.88
C GLY A 30 -1.63 -6.59 1.62
N VAL A 31 -2.50 -6.90 0.67
CA VAL A 31 -2.63 -6.17 -0.61
C VAL A 31 -3.41 -4.88 -0.39
N ALA A 32 -2.94 -3.77 -0.97
CA ALA A 32 -3.63 -2.49 -0.93
C ALA A 32 -4.90 -2.51 -1.79
N ARG A 33 -5.98 -1.87 -1.34
CA ARG A 33 -7.25 -1.70 -2.04
C ARG A 33 -7.56 -0.22 -2.23
N GLU A 34 -8.57 0.08 -3.04
CA GLU A 34 -9.11 1.43 -3.11
C GLU A 34 -9.59 1.88 -1.71
N GLY A 35 -9.24 3.11 -1.33
CA GLY A 35 -9.57 3.69 -0.04
C GLY A 35 -8.60 3.35 1.11
N ASP A 36 -7.68 2.40 0.93
CA ASP A 36 -6.65 2.17 1.95
C ASP A 36 -5.73 3.40 2.07
N PRO A 37 -5.47 3.90 3.30
CA PRO A 37 -4.76 5.14 3.51
C PRO A 37 -3.31 5.09 3.04
N VAL A 38 -2.84 6.23 2.54
CA VAL A 38 -1.44 6.47 2.21
C VAL A 38 -0.91 7.61 3.08
N ASN A 39 0.31 7.49 3.60
CA ASN A 39 0.97 8.66 4.16
C ASN A 39 1.44 9.56 3.03
N TRP A 40 1.19 10.85 3.16
CA TRP A 40 1.93 11.85 2.41
C TRP A 40 2.75 12.62 3.43
N ARG A 41 4.07 12.69 3.23
CA ARG A 41 4.91 13.52 4.09
C ARG A 41 4.66 14.97 3.71
N ARG A 42 3.80 15.64 4.46
CA ARG A 42 3.75 17.11 4.54
C ARG A 42 4.88 17.51 5.49
N VAL A 43 6.10 17.64 4.96
CA VAL A 43 7.16 18.41 5.64
C VAL A 43 6.87 19.88 5.48
#